data_AF-A0A9C8E5S6-F1
#
_entry.id   AF-A0A9C8E5S6-F1
#
_cell.length_a   1.000
_cell.length_b   1.000
_cell.length_c   1.000
_cell.angle_alpha   90.00
_cell.angle_beta   90.00
_cell.angle_gamma   90.00
#
_symmetry.space_group_name_H-M   'P 1'
#
loop_
_entity.id
_entity.type
_entity.pdbx_description
1 polymer ?
#
loop_
_entity_poly.entity_id
_entity_poly.type
_entity_poly.pdbx_seq_one_letter_code
_entity_poly.pdbx_strand_id
1 'polypeptide(L)' 'MGRRGGRGGGRMGRMGGSKAAGPGGFCVCPSCGHRVPHQAGVPCYQLRCPNCGTQMLRE' A
#
# COMPACT_ATOMS: atom_id res chain seq x y z
N MET A 1 31.74 11.06 -41.01
CA MET A 1 30.40 10.58 -40.57
C MET A 1 30.32 10.68 -39.06
N GLY A 2 29.53 11.62 -38.54
CA GLY A 2 29.44 11.91 -37.10
C GLY A 2 28.21 11.27 -36.44
N ARG A 3 28.42 10.56 -35.33
CA ARG A 3 27.37 10.18 -34.36
C ARG A 3 28.00 10.32 -32.96
N ARG A 4 27.97 11.53 -32.42
CA ARG A 4 26.97 12.03 -31.46
C ARG A 4 27.19 11.47 -30.05
N GLY A 5 27.96 12.22 -29.28
CA GLY A 5 27.97 12.12 -27.83
C GLY A 5 26.61 12.52 -27.24
N GLY A 6 26.28 11.88 -26.12
CA GLY A 6 25.19 12.23 -25.22
C GLY A 6 25.43 11.50 -23.90
N ARG A 7 25.99 12.18 -22.89
CA ARG A 7 25.22 12.66 -21.72
C ARG A 7 24.63 11.47 -20.95
N GLY A 8 25.27 10.99 -19.88
CA GLY A 8 25.44 11.75 -18.65
C GLY A 8 24.17 11.64 -17.82
N GLY A 9 24.30 11.16 -16.58
CA GLY A 9 23.25 11.29 -15.57
C GLY A 9 22.92 9.98 -14.86
N GLY A 10 23.65 9.71 -13.79
CA GLY A 10 23.11 8.90 -12.71
C GLY A 10 21.79 9.48 -12.19
N ARG A 11 20.87 8.57 -11.85
CA ARG A 11 19.59 8.70 -11.14
C ARG A 11 18.68 7.62 -11.75
N MET A 12 18.10 6.70 -11.02
CA MET A 12 17.49 6.80 -9.72
C MET A 12 17.42 5.35 -9.26
N GLY A 13 17.89 5.04 -8.06
CA GLY A 13 17.58 3.76 -7.43
C GLY A 13 16.09 3.52 -7.60
N ARG A 14 15.70 2.34 -8.08
CA ARG A 14 14.33 1.88 -7.87
C ARG A 14 14.21 1.62 -6.37
N MET A 15 14.05 2.74 -5.67
CA MET A 15 13.46 2.92 -4.36
C MET A 15 12.55 1.74 -4.12
N GLY A 16 12.83 1.01 -3.04
CA GLY A 16 12.01 -0.10 -2.58
C GLY A 16 10.56 0.25 -2.79
N GLY A 17 9.96 -0.38 -3.81
CA GLY A 17 8.53 -0.36 -4.03
C GLY A 17 7.99 -1.06 -2.81
N SER A 18 7.65 -0.25 -1.81
CA SER A 18 7.21 -0.70 -0.52
C SER A 18 6.13 -1.72 -0.77
N LYS A 19 6.46 -2.99 -0.46
CA LYS A 19 5.52 -4.03 -0.07
C LYS A 19 4.31 -4.01 -1.00
N ALA A 20 4.45 -4.76 -2.10
CA ALA A 20 3.32 -5.26 -2.86
C ALA A 20 2.25 -5.73 -1.87
N ALA A 21 1.30 -4.84 -1.56
CA ALA A 21 0.10 -5.15 -0.83
C ALA A 21 -0.70 -5.99 -1.81
N GLY A 22 -0.40 -7.29 -1.80
CA GLY A 22 -0.99 -8.26 -2.69
C GLY A 22 -2.51 -8.21 -2.63
N PRO A 23 -3.19 -8.92 -3.54
CA PRO A 23 -4.65 -8.97 -3.60
C PRO A 23 -5.31 -9.53 -2.32
N GLY A 24 -4.54 -9.97 -1.33
CA GLY A 24 -4.96 -10.14 0.06
C GLY A 24 -4.20 -9.18 0.96
N GLY A 25 -4.95 -8.34 1.70
CA GLY A 25 -4.45 -7.57 2.83
C GLY A 25 -5.36 -7.77 4.03
N PHE A 26 -5.00 -7.24 5.19
CA PHE A 26 -5.92 -7.17 6.31
C PHE A 26 -6.44 -5.74 6.44
N CYS A 27 -7.69 -5.62 6.85
CA CYS A 27 -8.20 -4.36 7.34
C CYS A 27 -7.74 -4.24 8.80
N VAL A 28 -6.95 -3.21 9.09
CA VAL A 28 -6.43 -2.91 10.40
C VAL A 28 -7.11 -1.67 10.94
N CYS A 29 -7.56 -1.74 12.20
CA CYS A 29 -8.07 -0.57 12.88
C CYS A 29 -6.91 0.33 13.33
N PRO A 30 -6.84 1.59 12.88
CA PRO A 30 -5.76 2.50 13.28
C PRO A 30 -5.85 2.94 14.76
N SER A 31 -7.02 2.81 15.39
CA SER A 31 -7.21 3.21 16.79
C SER A 31 -6.79 2.15 17.80
N CYS A 32 -7.02 0.87 17.50
CA CYS A 32 -6.75 -0.23 18.45
C CYS A 32 -5.81 -1.32 17.91
N GLY A 33 -5.48 -1.30 16.62
CA GLY A 33 -4.61 -2.30 15.97
C GLY A 33 -5.31 -3.61 15.59
N HIS A 34 -6.63 -3.71 15.75
CA HIS A 34 -7.39 -4.92 15.42
C HIS A 34 -7.33 -5.23 13.92
N ARG A 35 -7.00 -6.48 13.55
CA ARG A 35 -6.81 -6.90 12.16
C ARG A 35 -7.89 -7.90 11.76
N VAL A 36 -8.55 -7.66 10.64
CA VAL A 36 -9.53 -8.58 10.05
C VAL A 36 -9.15 -8.89 8.61
N PRO A 37 -9.45 -10.10 8.10
CA PRO A 37 -9.22 -10.42 6.70
C PRO A 37 -9.98 -9.45 5.80
N HIS A 38 -9.30 -8.80 4.85
CA HIS A 38 -10.00 -8.00 3.86
C HIS A 38 -10.85 -8.90 2.96
N GLN A 39 -12.14 -8.58 2.82
CA GLN A 39 -13.03 -9.29 1.90
C GLN A 39 -13.02 -8.60 0.54
N ALA A 40 -12.77 -9.36 -0.52
CA ALA A 40 -12.83 -8.84 -1.88
C ALA A 40 -14.24 -8.30 -2.19
N GLY A 41 -14.31 -7.08 -2.71
CA GLY A 41 -15.57 -6.37 -2.96
C GLY A 41 -16.08 -5.54 -1.79
N VAL A 42 -15.49 -5.64 -0.59
CA VAL A 42 -15.82 -4.79 0.56
C VAL A 42 -14.59 -3.96 0.96
N PRO A 43 -14.59 -2.63 0.75
CA PRO A 43 -13.49 -1.79 1.16
C PRO A 43 -13.33 -1.75 2.69
N CYS A 44 -12.09 -1.75 3.19
CA CYS A 44 -11.80 -1.76 4.63
C CYS A 44 -12.47 -0.61 5.39
N TYR A 45 -12.55 0.58 4.81
CA TYR A 45 -13.14 1.76 5.47
C TYR A 45 -14.65 1.62 5.69
N GLN A 46 -15.33 0.72 4.96
CA GLN A 46 -16.75 0.44 5.15
C GLN A 46 -16.98 -0.52 6.34
N LEU A 47 -15.95 -1.24 6.78
CA LEU A 47 -15.98 -2.04 7.99
C LEU A 47 -15.73 -1.14 9.21
N ARG A 48 -16.56 -1.30 10.25
CA ARG A 48 -16.35 -0.67 11.55
C ARG A 48 -15.68 -1.67 12.49
N CYS A 49 -14.69 -1.21 13.24
CA CYS A 49 -14.02 -2.04 14.21
C CYS A 49 -14.97 -2.41 15.36
N PRO A 50 -15.12 -3.70 15.73
CA PRO A 50 -16.00 -4.11 16.83
C PRO A 50 -15.49 -3.70 18.22
N ASN A 51 -14.19 -3.38 18.35
CA ASN A 51 -13.61 -2.95 19.63
C ASN A 51 -13.84 -1.46 19.94
N CYS A 52 -13.81 -0.59 18.93
CA CYS A 52 -13.82 0.87 19.13
C CYS A 52 -14.76 1.65 18.21
N GLY A 53 -15.33 1.02 17.18
CA GLY A 53 -16.25 1.65 16.22
C GLY A 53 -15.57 2.44 15.09
N THR A 54 -14.24 2.60 15.10
CA THR A 54 -13.50 3.32 14.05
C THR A 54 -13.55 2.58 12.71
N GLN A 55 -13.54 3.33 11.61
CA GLN A 55 -13.37 2.79 10.26
C GLN A 55 -12.01 2.08 10.12
N MET A 56 -12.02 0.90 9.53
CA MET A 56 -10.78 0.13 9.33
C MET A 56 -10.02 0.62 8.09
N LEU A 57 -8.70 0.47 8.10
CA LEU A 57 -7.84 0.83 6.97
C LEU A 57 -7.19 -0.41 6.38
N ARG A 58 -6.91 -0.41 5.08
CA ARG A 58 -6.10 -1.48 4.48
C ARG A 58 -4.64 -1.23 4.85
N GLU A 59 -3.96 -2.23 5.40
CA GLU A 59 -2.51 -2.18 5.67
C GLU A 59 -1.64 -2.39 4.43
#